data_AF-A6JIM3-F1
#
_entry.id   AF-A6JIM3-F1
#
_cell.length_a   1.000
_cell.length_b   1.000
_cell.length_c   1.000
_cell.angle_alpha   90.00
_cell.angle_beta   90.00
_cell.angle_gamma   90.00
#
_symmetry.space_group_name_H-M   'P 1'
#
loop_
_entity.id
_entity.type
_entity.pdbx_description
1 polymer ?
#
loop_
_entity_poly.entity_id
_entity_poly.type
_entity_poly.pdbx_seq_one_letter_code
_entity_poly.pdbx_strand_id
1 'polypeptide(L)'
;MESMSELAPRCLLLLLLLLPLLLLPAPKLGPSSAGAEETDWVRLPSKCEVCKYVAVELKSAFEETGKTKEVIDTGYGILDRKASGVKYTKSDLRLIEVTETICKRLLDYSLHKERTGSNRFAKGMSETFETLHNLVHKGVKVVMDIPYELWNETSAEVADLKKQCDVLVEEFEEVIEDWTLSAQPSSPGLPE
;
A
#
# COMPACT_ATOMS: atom_id res chain seq x y z
N MET A 1 -49.32 5.39 44.24
CA MET A 1 -48.52 5.19 45.46
C MET A 1 -48.72 3.75 45.88
N GLU A 2 -47.69 3.11 46.43
CA GLU A 2 -47.52 1.66 46.66
C GLU A 2 -46.98 0.92 45.41
N SER A 3 -45.81 0.26 45.39
CA SER A 3 -44.86 -0.07 46.45
C SER A 3 -43.42 -0.13 45.89
N MET A 4 -42.53 0.60 46.54
CA MET A 4 -41.12 0.87 46.20
C MET A 4 -40.15 -0.21 46.73
N SER A 5 -40.61 -1.46 46.92
CA SER A 5 -40.04 -2.32 47.97
C SER A 5 -39.54 -3.70 47.54
N GLU A 6 -39.47 -4.03 46.24
CA GLU A 6 -38.95 -5.34 45.79
C GLU A 6 -37.84 -5.26 44.72
N LEU A 7 -37.42 -4.06 44.34
CA LEU A 7 -36.34 -3.86 43.38
C LEU A 7 -34.95 -3.69 44.02
N ALA A 8 -34.85 -3.83 45.35
CA ALA A 8 -33.59 -3.68 46.08
C ALA A 8 -32.66 -4.91 46.01
N PRO A 9 -33.10 -6.17 46.21
CA PRO A 9 -32.17 -7.29 46.35
C PRO A 9 -31.55 -7.71 45.00
N ARG A 10 -32.30 -7.58 43.90
CA ARG A 10 -31.81 -7.94 42.55
C ARG A 10 -30.78 -6.94 42.02
N CYS A 11 -30.95 -5.66 42.32
CA CYS A 11 -30.01 -4.62 41.92
C CYS A 11 -28.70 -4.68 42.73
N LEU A 12 -28.81 -4.98 44.04
CA LEU A 12 -27.64 -5.26 44.89
C LEU A 12 -26.87 -6.51 44.46
N LEU A 13 -27.55 -7.59 44.04
CA LEU A 13 -26.87 -8.77 43.50
C LEU A 13 -26.11 -8.47 42.20
N LEU A 14 -26.70 -7.68 41.30
CA LEU A 14 -26.06 -7.26 40.05
C LEU A 14 -24.83 -6.38 40.32
N LEU A 15 -24.92 -5.44 41.26
CA LEU A 15 -23.78 -4.61 41.67
C LEU A 15 -22.67 -5.46 42.33
N LEU A 16 -23.01 -6.45 43.16
CA LEU A 16 -22.04 -7.37 43.78
C LEU A 16 -21.38 -8.33 42.78
N LEU A 17 -22.04 -8.66 41.66
CA LEU A 17 -21.46 -9.48 40.58
C LEU A 17 -20.59 -8.68 39.62
N LEU A 18 -20.86 -7.37 39.46
CA LEU A 18 -20.11 -6.50 38.54
C LEU A 18 -18.88 -5.86 39.21
N LEU A 19 -18.91 -5.61 40.52
CA LEU A 19 -17.78 -5.04 41.27
C LEU A 19 -16.47 -5.86 41.19
N PRO A 20 -16.50 -7.21 41.25
CA PRO A 20 -15.31 -8.04 41.06
C PRO A 20 -14.77 -8.00 39.63
N LEU A 21 -15.62 -7.75 38.63
CA LEU A 21 -15.23 -7.66 37.22
C LEU A 21 -14.39 -6.40 36.95
N LEU A 22 -14.67 -5.31 37.68
CA LEU A 22 -13.95 -4.04 37.57
C LEU A 22 -12.64 -4.01 38.38
N LEU A 23 -12.49 -4.91 39.37
CA LEU A 23 -11.29 -5.03 40.21
C LEU A 23 -10.28 -6.07 39.70
N LEU A 24 -10.57 -6.79 38.61
CA LEU A 24 -9.57 -7.63 37.96
C LEU A 24 -8.45 -6.74 37.41
N PRO A 25 -7.19 -6.90 37.87
CA PRO A 25 -6.08 -6.21 37.24
C PRO A 25 -6.04 -6.66 35.77
N ALA A 26 -6.05 -5.69 34.86
CA ALA A 26 -5.88 -5.93 33.44
C ALA A 26 -4.69 -6.89 33.24
N PRO A 27 -4.82 -7.93 32.39
CA PRO A 27 -3.67 -8.76 32.07
C PRO A 27 -2.59 -7.81 31.57
N LYS A 28 -1.48 -7.73 32.30
CA LYS A 28 -0.29 -7.04 31.84
C LYS A 28 0.09 -7.75 30.55
N LEU A 29 -0.21 -7.14 29.41
CA LEU A 29 0.57 -7.33 28.19
C LEU A 29 1.99 -6.95 28.59
N GLY A 30 2.73 -7.93 29.10
CA GLY A 30 4.18 -7.85 29.08
C GLY A 30 4.58 -7.62 27.62
N PRO A 31 5.70 -6.93 27.36
CA PRO A 31 6.28 -6.99 26.04
C PRO A 31 6.56 -8.47 25.81
N SER A 32 5.73 -9.11 24.98
CA SER A 32 6.08 -10.41 24.44
C SER A 32 7.34 -10.12 23.67
N SER A 33 8.46 -10.56 24.25
CA SER A 33 9.75 -10.52 23.63
C SER A 33 9.56 -10.92 22.18
N ALA A 34 9.89 -10.00 21.29
CA ALA A 34 10.19 -10.28 19.90
C ALA A 34 11.40 -11.23 19.88
N GLY A 35 11.18 -12.48 20.27
CA GLY A 35 11.98 -13.63 19.92
C GLY A 35 11.35 -14.22 18.67
N ALA A 36 11.24 -13.40 17.61
CA ALA A 36 11.11 -13.94 16.27
C ALA A 36 12.49 -14.48 15.93
N GLU A 37 12.64 -15.75 16.26
CA GLU A 37 13.68 -16.69 15.88
C GLU A 37 14.36 -16.24 14.57
N GLU A 38 15.63 -15.87 14.71
CA GLU A 38 16.50 -15.40 13.63
C GLU A 38 16.89 -16.59 12.75
N THR A 39 15.97 -17.02 11.90
CA THR A 39 16.22 -18.01 10.84
C THR A 39 15.69 -17.58 9.48
N ASP A 40 15.01 -16.43 9.40
CA ASP A 40 14.48 -15.90 8.14
C ASP A 40 15.49 -14.95 7.49
N TRP A 41 16.38 -15.52 6.66
CA TRP A 41 17.36 -14.78 5.85
C TRP A 41 16.69 -13.77 4.88
N VAL A 42 15.38 -13.93 4.63
CA VAL A 42 14.56 -13.11 3.73
C VAL A 42 13.50 -12.38 4.56
N ARG A 43 13.51 -11.05 4.58
CA ARG A 43 12.52 -10.26 5.35
C ARG A 43 11.46 -9.69 4.42
N LEU A 44 10.39 -10.45 4.22
CA LEU A 44 9.27 -10.06 3.35
C LEU A 44 8.66 -8.70 3.75
N PRO A 45 8.16 -7.93 2.76
CA PRO A 45 7.52 -6.65 3.00
C PRO A 45 6.23 -6.83 3.82
N SER A 46 6.06 -5.95 4.81
CA SER A 46 4.80 -5.86 5.56
C SER A 46 3.71 -5.19 4.72
N LYS A 47 2.44 -5.45 5.04
CA LYS A 47 1.28 -4.77 4.41
C LYS A 47 1.41 -3.24 4.42
N CYS A 48 1.98 -2.67 5.49
CA CYS A 48 2.21 -1.23 5.61
C CYS A 48 3.25 -0.73 4.60
N GLU A 49 4.32 -1.50 4.39
CA GLU A 49 5.34 -1.16 3.39
C GLU A 49 4.78 -1.24 1.98
N VAL A 50 4.04 -2.31 1.66
CA VAL A 50 3.35 -2.45 0.36
C VAL A 50 2.43 -1.25 0.14
N CYS A 51 1.52 -0.98 1.07
CA CYS A 51 0.57 0.13 0.98
C CYS A 51 1.27 1.48 0.74
N LYS A 52 2.39 1.73 1.45
CA LYS A 52 3.18 2.95 1.28
C LYS A 52 3.72 3.09 -0.14
N TYR A 53 4.37 2.06 -0.68
CA TYR A 53 4.97 2.15 -2.02
C TYR A 53 3.92 2.18 -3.12
N VAL A 54 2.81 1.43 -2.96
CA VAL A 54 1.66 1.52 -3.86
C VAL A 54 1.08 2.93 -3.86
N ALA A 55 0.84 3.54 -2.70
CA ALA A 55 0.29 4.89 -2.63
C ALA A 55 1.22 5.95 -3.26
N VAL A 56 2.54 5.81 -3.06
CA VAL A 56 3.53 6.71 -3.68
C VAL A 56 3.55 6.57 -5.20
N GLU A 57 3.57 5.35 -5.72
CA GLU A 57 3.58 5.10 -7.17
C GLU A 57 2.25 5.46 -7.83
N LEU A 58 1.12 5.18 -7.18
CA LEU A 58 -0.21 5.54 -7.64
C LEU A 58 -0.34 7.06 -7.76
N LYS A 59 0.09 7.80 -6.74
CA LYS A 59 0.12 9.27 -6.79
C LYS A 59 1.02 9.79 -7.92
N SER A 60 2.23 9.27 -8.07
CA SER A 60 3.15 9.69 -9.14
C SER A 60 2.56 9.41 -10.53
N ALA A 61 1.98 8.23 -10.74
CA ALA A 61 1.36 7.85 -12.01
C ALA A 61 0.17 8.75 -12.36
N PHE A 62 -0.66 9.12 -11.39
CA PHE A 62 -1.72 10.10 -11.62
C PHE A 62 -1.18 11.51 -11.87
N GLU A 63 -0.13 11.96 -11.19
CA GLU A 63 0.48 13.27 -11.49
C GLU A 63 1.11 13.33 -12.88
N GLU A 64 1.66 12.23 -13.37
CA GLU A 64 2.21 12.10 -14.73
C GLU A 64 1.10 12.13 -15.79
N THR A 65 0.08 11.29 -15.65
CA THR A 65 -1.08 11.21 -16.58
C THR A 65 -2.02 12.40 -16.48
N GLY A 66 -2.03 13.14 -15.36
CA GLY A 66 -2.87 14.32 -15.18
C GLY A 66 -2.45 15.54 -15.99
N LYS A 67 -1.24 15.52 -16.58
CA LYS A 67 -0.71 16.60 -17.43
C LYS A 67 -1.30 16.56 -18.85
N THR A 68 -1.79 15.41 -19.30
CA THR A 68 -2.38 15.28 -20.64
C THR A 68 -3.80 15.87 -20.64
N LYS A 69 -4.09 16.69 -21.66
CA LYS A 69 -5.40 17.36 -21.84
C LYS A 69 -6.23 16.69 -22.92
N GLU A 70 -6.12 15.38 -23.02
CA GLU A 70 -6.81 14.60 -24.04
C GLU A 70 -8.31 14.52 -23.73
N VAL A 71 -9.13 14.59 -24.77
CA VAL A 71 -10.59 14.45 -24.68
C VAL A 71 -10.94 13.23 -25.51
N ILE A 72 -11.52 12.22 -24.87
CA ILE A 72 -11.99 11.00 -25.50
C ILE A 72 -13.39 11.29 -26.05
N ASP A 73 -13.56 11.07 -27.34
CA ASP A 73 -14.86 11.13 -27.97
C ASP A 73 -15.60 9.80 -27.77
N THR A 74 -16.68 9.81 -26.97
CA THR A 74 -17.46 8.59 -26.66
C THR A 74 -18.59 8.34 -27.66
N GLY A 75 -18.66 9.09 -28.76
CA GLY A 75 -19.76 9.03 -29.72
C GLY A 75 -19.53 8.11 -30.91
N TYR A 76 -20.22 6.95 -30.97
CA TYR A 76 -20.55 6.30 -32.25
C TYR A 76 -21.88 6.89 -32.76
N GLY A 77 -21.83 8.10 -33.32
CA GLY A 77 -23.01 8.83 -33.79
C GLY A 77 -23.34 8.53 -35.26
N ILE A 78 -24.19 7.53 -35.51
CA ILE A 78 -24.87 7.37 -36.82
C ILE A 78 -25.94 8.46 -37.03
N LEU A 79 -26.32 9.22 -35.99
CA LEU A 79 -27.31 10.30 -36.08
C LEU A 79 -26.87 11.49 -35.21
N ASP A 80 -27.08 12.70 -35.72
CA ASP A 80 -26.64 14.01 -35.22
C ASP A 80 -27.01 14.34 -33.74
N ARG A 81 -26.42 13.64 -32.77
CA ARG A 81 -26.37 14.06 -31.37
C ARG A 81 -24.91 14.28 -30.98
N LYS A 82 -24.63 15.55 -30.69
CA LYS A 82 -23.35 16.11 -30.24
C LYS A 82 -22.65 15.16 -29.27
N ALA A 83 -21.54 14.57 -29.71
CA ALA A 83 -20.78 13.64 -28.89
C ALA A 83 -20.25 14.37 -27.65
N SER A 84 -20.57 13.84 -26.46
CA SER A 84 -20.13 14.39 -25.19
C SER A 84 -18.69 13.95 -24.96
N GLY A 85 -17.72 14.75 -25.40
CA GLY A 85 -16.30 14.45 -25.17
C GLY A 85 -16.00 14.34 -23.66
N VAL A 86 -15.59 13.16 -23.20
CA VAL A 86 -15.17 12.91 -21.83
C VAL A 86 -13.69 13.25 -21.71
N LYS A 87 -13.30 14.05 -20.72
CA LYS A 87 -11.88 14.34 -20.49
C LYS A 87 -11.17 13.07 -20.05
N TYR A 88 -10.03 12.74 -20.68
CA TYR A 88 -9.17 11.62 -20.31
C TYR A 88 -8.78 11.66 -18.82
N THR A 89 -8.62 12.87 -18.26
CA THR A 89 -8.32 13.03 -16.84
C THR A 89 -9.40 12.51 -15.90
N LYS A 90 -10.64 12.35 -16.37
CA LYS A 90 -11.80 11.86 -15.62
C LYS A 90 -12.38 10.54 -16.17
N SER A 91 -11.71 9.89 -17.12
CA SER A 91 -12.20 8.64 -17.69
C SER A 91 -11.69 7.43 -16.89
N ASP A 92 -12.54 6.41 -16.80
CA ASP A 92 -12.18 5.10 -16.22
C ASP A 92 -11.02 4.46 -16.98
N LEU A 93 -10.86 4.79 -18.27
CA LEU A 93 -9.71 4.38 -19.08
C LEU A 93 -8.37 4.78 -18.46
N ARG A 94 -8.25 6.01 -17.94
CA ARG A 94 -7.01 6.47 -17.30
C ARG A 94 -6.75 5.71 -16.01
N LEU A 95 -7.80 5.39 -15.26
CA LEU A 95 -7.67 4.62 -14.03
C LEU A 95 -7.14 3.22 -14.33
N ILE A 96 -7.71 2.52 -15.30
CA ILE A 96 -7.25 1.18 -15.72
C ILE A 96 -5.78 1.21 -16.13
N GLU A 97 -5.39 2.15 -17.01
CA GLU A 97 -4.01 2.29 -17.49
C GLU A 97 -3.02 2.53 -16.35
N VAL A 98 -3.36 3.41 -15.41
CA VAL A 98 -2.51 3.70 -14.25
C VAL A 98 -2.40 2.48 -13.35
N THR A 99 -3.54 1.88 -12.98
CA THR A 99 -3.63 0.79 -12.02
C THR A 99 -2.93 -0.48 -12.51
N GLU A 100 -2.99 -0.80 -13.81
CA GLU A 100 -2.26 -1.94 -14.41
C GLU A 100 -0.74 -1.71 -14.53
N THR A 101 -0.29 -0.46 -14.46
CA THR A 101 1.12 -0.11 -14.67
C THR A 101 1.88 0.01 -13.34
N ILE A 102 1.24 0.47 -12.26
CA ILE A 102 1.93 0.76 -10.99
C ILE A 102 2.66 -0.44 -10.38
N CYS A 103 2.07 -1.63 -10.37
CA CYS A 103 2.71 -2.80 -9.77
C CYS A 103 3.92 -3.29 -10.56
N LYS A 104 4.02 -2.96 -11.86
CA LYS A 104 5.24 -3.22 -12.66
C LYS A 104 6.36 -2.26 -12.30
N ARG A 105 6.04 -0.98 -12.03
CA ARG A 105 7.03 0.04 -11.61
C ARG A 105 7.68 -0.29 -10.27
N LEU A 106 7.04 -1.12 -9.43
CA LEU A 106 7.65 -1.59 -8.19
C LEU A 106 8.87 -2.50 -8.41
N LEU A 107 9.03 -3.11 -9.60
CA LEU A 107 10.22 -3.90 -9.93
C LEU A 107 11.48 -3.06 -10.10
N ASP A 108 11.35 -1.74 -10.33
CA ASP A 108 12.50 -0.82 -10.40
C ASP A 108 13.09 -0.52 -9.01
N TYR A 109 12.43 -0.97 -7.94
CA TYR A 109 12.93 -0.81 -6.59
C TYR A 109 13.92 -1.92 -6.25
N SER A 110 14.97 -1.54 -5.54
CA SER A 110 15.96 -2.44 -4.96
C SER A 110 15.86 -2.45 -3.43
N LEU A 111 16.30 -3.55 -2.84
CA LEU A 111 16.39 -3.68 -1.38
C LEU A 111 17.70 -3.07 -0.86
N HIS A 112 17.56 -2.13 0.06
CA HIS A 112 18.64 -1.49 0.80
C HIS A 112 18.71 -2.09 2.20
N LYS A 113 19.51 -3.15 2.38
CA LYS A 113 19.66 -3.83 3.68
C LYS A 113 20.26 -2.91 4.75
N GLU A 114 21.01 -1.90 4.34
CA GLU A 114 21.58 -0.86 5.21
C GLU A 114 20.53 0.09 5.80
N ARG A 115 19.34 0.21 5.20
CA ARG A 115 18.29 1.13 5.64
C ARG A 115 17.29 0.43 6.56
N THR A 116 16.95 1.09 7.67
CA THR A 116 15.97 0.57 8.63
C THR A 116 14.56 1.11 8.37
N GLY A 117 13.55 0.29 8.67
CA GLY A 117 12.14 0.67 8.59
C GLY A 117 11.58 0.64 7.16
N SER A 118 10.49 1.39 6.92
CA SER A 118 9.73 1.33 5.68
C SER A 118 10.37 2.02 4.47
N ASN A 119 11.61 2.53 4.60
CA ASN A 119 12.37 3.19 3.53
C ASN A 119 13.44 2.26 2.91
N ARG A 120 13.41 0.97 3.24
CA ARG A 120 14.37 -0.03 2.75
C ARG A 120 14.22 -0.39 1.28
N PHE A 121 13.13 0.00 0.62
CA PHE A 121 13.01 -0.10 -0.84
C PHE A 121 13.27 1.27 -1.46
N ALA A 122 14.21 1.36 -2.41
CA ALA A 122 14.41 2.58 -3.19
C ALA A 122 14.88 2.24 -4.60
N LYS A 123 14.69 3.18 -5.53
CA LYS A 123 15.15 3.03 -6.91
C LYS A 123 16.66 3.21 -6.96
N GLY A 124 17.33 2.36 -7.74
CA GLY A 124 18.79 2.36 -7.89
C GLY A 124 19.50 1.36 -6.99
N MET A 125 20.84 1.37 -7.05
CA MET A 125 21.68 0.38 -6.40
C MET A 125 21.81 0.61 -4.89
N SER A 126 21.87 -0.46 -4.08
CA SER A 126 22.13 -0.32 -2.64
C SER A 126 23.58 0.05 -2.37
N GLU A 127 23.83 0.75 -1.25
CA GLU A 127 25.18 1.23 -0.90
C GLU A 127 26.15 0.06 -0.70
N THR A 128 25.63 -1.03 -0.14
CA THR A 128 26.36 -2.30 0.01
C THR A 128 26.78 -2.85 -1.34
N PHE A 129 25.85 -2.84 -2.29
CA PHE A 129 26.04 -3.43 -3.60
C PHE A 129 26.92 -2.57 -4.52
N GLU A 130 26.81 -1.25 -4.41
CA GLU A 130 27.76 -0.29 -5.02
C GLU A 130 29.18 -0.52 -4.51
N THR A 131 29.36 -0.74 -3.20
CA THR A 131 30.67 -1.07 -2.62
C THR A 131 31.22 -2.39 -3.14
N LEU A 132 30.38 -3.42 -3.25
CA LEU A 132 30.75 -4.73 -3.80
C LEU A 132 31.20 -4.63 -5.27
N HIS A 133 30.44 -3.91 -6.10
CA HIS A 133 30.83 -3.63 -7.49
C HIS A 133 32.17 -2.89 -7.59
N ASN A 134 32.39 -1.89 -6.74
CA ASN A 134 33.64 -1.14 -6.71
C ASN A 134 34.85 -2.02 -6.32
N LEU A 135 34.68 -2.97 -5.42
CA LEU A 135 35.72 -3.93 -5.04
C LEU A 135 36.05 -4.88 -6.19
N VAL A 136 35.02 -5.44 -6.85
CA VAL A 136 35.19 -6.28 -8.04
C VAL A 136 35.88 -5.52 -9.16
N HIS A 137 35.48 -4.27 -9.41
CA HIS A 137 36.09 -3.41 -10.43
C HIS A 137 37.57 -3.09 -10.12
N LYS A 138 37.96 -3.01 -8.84
CA LYS A 138 39.35 -2.84 -8.40
C LYS A 138 40.17 -4.16 -8.46
N GLY A 139 39.58 -5.25 -8.94
CA GLY A 139 40.25 -6.55 -9.07
C GLY A 139 40.22 -7.40 -7.80
N VAL A 140 39.44 -7.03 -6.79
CA VAL A 140 39.22 -7.85 -5.60
C VAL A 140 38.22 -8.94 -5.91
N LYS A 141 38.60 -10.21 -5.71
CA LYS A 141 37.70 -11.34 -5.89
C LYS A 141 36.72 -11.42 -4.72
N VAL A 142 35.54 -10.83 -4.88
CA VAL A 142 34.40 -11.04 -3.99
C VAL A 142 33.75 -12.37 -4.35
N VAL A 143 33.69 -13.30 -3.39
CA VAL A 143 32.96 -14.56 -3.56
C VAL A 143 31.56 -14.34 -3.01
N MET A 144 30.56 -14.41 -3.88
CA MET A 144 29.15 -14.48 -3.51
C MET A 144 28.55 -15.76 -4.09
N ASP A 145 27.49 -16.26 -3.47
CA ASP A 145 26.76 -17.45 -3.94
C ASP A 145 25.96 -17.20 -5.23
N ILE A 146 25.91 -15.94 -5.68
CA ILE A 146 25.23 -15.49 -6.89
C ILE A 146 26.28 -14.98 -7.89
N PRO A 147 26.27 -15.42 -9.16
CA PRO A 147 27.19 -14.92 -10.19
C PRO A 147 26.92 -13.44 -10.53
N TYR A 148 27.98 -12.74 -10.94
CA TYR A 148 27.97 -11.29 -11.20
C TYR A 148 26.95 -10.81 -12.24
N GLU A 149 26.43 -11.69 -13.08
CA GLU A 149 25.40 -11.35 -14.09
C GLU A 149 24.01 -11.21 -13.45
N LEU A 150 23.74 -11.94 -12.36
CA LEU A 150 22.43 -12.00 -11.68
C LEU A 150 22.32 -11.03 -10.49
N TRP A 151 23.29 -10.15 -10.40
CA TRP A 151 23.56 -9.26 -9.27
C TRP A 151 22.60 -8.06 -9.23
N ASN A 152 22.04 -7.72 -10.40
CA ASN A 152 20.98 -6.72 -10.58
C ASN A 152 19.58 -7.33 -10.73
N GLU A 153 19.43 -8.64 -10.52
CA GLU A 153 18.11 -9.26 -10.59
C GLU A 153 17.24 -8.89 -9.38
N THR A 154 15.93 -8.95 -9.59
CA THR A 154 14.94 -8.61 -8.58
C THR A 154 15.06 -9.55 -7.38
N SER A 155 15.32 -8.96 -6.20
CA SER A 155 15.33 -9.71 -4.93
C SER A 155 13.96 -10.35 -4.62
N ALA A 156 13.96 -11.41 -3.81
CA ALA A 156 12.74 -12.10 -3.38
C ALA A 156 11.76 -11.15 -2.68
N GLU A 157 12.28 -10.20 -1.89
CA GLU A 157 11.50 -9.18 -1.21
C GLU A 157 10.79 -8.21 -2.17
N VAL A 158 11.45 -7.85 -3.27
CA VAL A 158 10.86 -6.98 -4.32
C VAL A 158 9.85 -7.76 -5.16
N ALA A 159 10.12 -9.02 -5.45
CA ALA A 159 9.16 -9.89 -6.14
C ALA A 159 7.88 -10.07 -5.30
N ASP A 160 8.02 -10.24 -3.99
CA ASP A 160 6.87 -10.31 -3.07
C ASP A 160 6.17 -8.95 -2.91
N LEU A 161 6.91 -7.85 -2.91
CA LEU A 161 6.34 -6.48 -2.94
C LEU A 161 5.42 -6.30 -4.15
N LYS A 162 5.86 -6.74 -5.34
CA LYS A 162 5.03 -6.71 -6.56
C LYS A 162 3.80 -7.60 -6.39
N LYS A 163 3.97 -8.85 -5.93
CA LYS A 163 2.86 -9.79 -5.76
C LYS A 163 1.80 -9.23 -4.81
N GLN A 164 2.21 -8.64 -3.69
CA GLN A 164 1.30 -8.02 -2.75
C GLN A 164 0.65 -6.75 -3.30
N CYS A 165 1.33 -6.01 -4.19
CA CYS A 165 0.73 -4.89 -4.92
C CYS A 165 -0.43 -5.35 -5.81
N ASP A 166 -0.22 -6.42 -6.59
CA ASP A 166 -1.26 -6.95 -7.49
C ASP A 166 -2.53 -7.30 -6.68
N VAL A 167 -2.37 -8.00 -5.54
CA VAL A 167 -3.48 -8.33 -4.64
C VAL A 167 -4.13 -7.09 -4.02
N LEU A 168 -3.34 -6.12 -3.57
CA LEU A 168 -3.85 -4.90 -2.93
C LEU A 168 -4.67 -4.07 -3.92
N VAL A 169 -4.17 -3.92 -5.15
CA VAL A 169 -4.86 -3.19 -6.20
C VAL A 169 -6.22 -3.84 -6.53
N GLU A 170 -6.24 -5.17 -6.64
CA GLU A 170 -7.48 -5.92 -6.87
C GLU A 170 -8.46 -5.80 -5.70
N GLU A 171 -7.98 -5.91 -4.45
CA GLU A 171 -8.84 -5.85 -3.25
C GLU A 171 -9.42 -4.45 -3.01
N PHE A 172 -8.70 -3.40 -3.40
CA PHE A 172 -9.05 -2.00 -3.10
C PHE A 172 -9.45 -1.18 -4.34
N GLU A 173 -9.85 -1.83 -5.44
CA GLU A 173 -10.26 -1.17 -6.70
C GLU A 173 -11.32 -0.08 -6.45
N GLU A 174 -12.41 -0.41 -5.74
CA GLU A 174 -13.49 0.54 -5.43
C GLU A 174 -13.00 1.77 -4.63
N VAL A 175 -12.03 1.56 -3.72
CA VAL A 175 -11.46 2.64 -2.90
C VAL A 175 -10.54 3.53 -3.73
N ILE A 176 -9.80 2.94 -4.67
CA ILE A 176 -8.93 3.67 -5.60
C ILE A 176 -9.78 4.49 -6.58
N GLU A 177 -10.89 3.94 -7.06
CA GLU A 177 -11.89 4.64 -7.87
C GLU A 177 -12.44 5.89 -7.17
N ASP A 178 -13.01 5.72 -5.97
CA ASP A 178 -13.59 6.81 -5.20
C ASP A 178 -12.55 7.89 -4.86
N TRP A 179 -11.32 7.47 -4.47
CA TRP A 179 -10.23 8.40 -4.23
C TRP A 179 -9.85 9.20 -5.49
N THR A 180 -9.82 8.56 -6.66
CA THR A 180 -9.45 9.22 -7.92
C THR A 180 -10.50 10.24 -8.36
N LEU A 181 -11.79 9.93 -8.15
CA LEU A 181 -12.90 10.82 -8.48
C LEU A 181 -13.02 11.99 -7.48
N SER A 182 -12.77 11.75 -6.20
CA SER A 182 -12.86 12.75 -5.13
C SER A 182 -11.63 13.67 -5.02
N ALA A 183 -10.43 13.21 -5.39
CA ALA A 183 -9.21 14.00 -5.36
C ALA A 183 -9.12 15.06 -6.48
N GLN A 184 -9.99 14.99 -7.49
CA GLN A 184 -10.06 15.98 -8.55
C GLN A 184 -10.89 17.18 -8.08
N PRO A 185 -10.36 18.42 -8.07
CA PRO A 185 -11.21 19.58 -7.84
C PRO A 185 -12.31 19.56 -8.90
N SER A 186 -13.54 19.39 -8.45
CA SER A 186 -14.74 19.50 -9.28
C SER A 186 -14.65 20.84 -10.02
N SER A 187 -14.33 20.80 -11.31
CA SER A 187 -14.55 21.93 -12.19
C SER A 187 -16.02 22.33 -12.06
N PRO A 188 -16.34 23.56 -11.66
CA PRO A 188 -17.72 23.98 -11.48
C PRO A 188 -18.42 24.03 -12.84
N GLY A 189 -19.63 23.48 -12.90
CA GLY A 189 -20.59 23.70 -13.98
C GLY A 189 -20.63 22.62 -15.06
N LEU A 190 -21.68 21.80 -15.01
CA LEU A 190 -22.82 22.07 -15.89
C LEU A 190 -24.12 21.63 -15.19
N PRO A 191 -25.10 22.53 -14.99
CA PRO A 191 -26.38 22.19 -14.38
C PRO A 191 -27.32 21.47 -15.37
N GLU A 192 -28.15 20.62 -14.77
CA GLU A 192 -29.41 19.96 -15.22
C GLU A 192 -29.53 19.46 -16.67
#